data_AF-A0A2E0VTJ1-F1
#
_entry.id   AF-A0A2E0VTJ1-F1
#
_cell.length_a   1.000
_cell.length_b   1.000
_cell.length_c   1.000
_cell.angle_alpha   90.00
_cell.angle_beta   90.00
_cell.angle_gamma   90.00
#
_symmetry.space_group_name_H-M   'P 1'
#
loop_
_entity.id
_entity.type
_entity.pdbx_description
1 polymer ?
#
loop_
_entity_poly.entity_id
_entity_poly.type
_entity_poly.pdbx_seq_one_letter_code
_entity_poly.pdbx_strand_id
1 'polypeptide(L)'
;MKKSLLLAVFLLFVISACKDEDCGCAGLPLPQCIEEMIADTSVTNHLQSIQRTTVGNEQHFWLNSGASAVDGPEFIVNEQCDTVCYWLCFCEPPACADDYDINDFEVVWEK
;
A
#
# COMPACT_ATOMS: atom_id res chain seq x y z
N MET A 1 12.29 -64.94 24.41
CA MET A 1 12.90 -63.66 23.96
C MET A 1 12.16 -63.29 22.67
N LYS A 2 11.47 -62.18 22.44
CA LYS A 2 11.22 -60.90 23.12
C LYS A 2 9.73 -60.57 22.92
N LYS A 3 9.16 -59.84 23.87
CA LYS A 3 7.75 -59.42 23.96
C LYS A 3 7.54 -58.12 23.17
N SER A 4 6.28 -57.92 22.79
CA SER A 4 5.64 -56.75 22.18
C SER A 4 6.13 -55.38 22.67
N LEU A 5 6.07 -54.38 21.78
CA LEU A 5 5.48 -53.08 22.12
C LEU A 5 5.03 -52.33 20.86
N LEU A 6 3.72 -52.06 20.80
CA LEU A 6 3.08 -51.04 19.97
C LEU A 6 3.43 -49.63 20.50
N LEU A 7 3.55 -48.65 19.61
CA LEU A 7 3.07 -47.24 19.71
C LEU A 7 3.61 -46.48 18.48
N ALA A 8 2.83 -46.18 17.44
CA ALA A 8 1.89 -45.05 17.36
C ALA A 8 2.54 -43.69 17.69
N VAL A 9 3.07 -43.00 16.66
CA VAL A 9 3.00 -41.53 16.61
C VAL A 9 2.54 -41.15 15.20
N PHE A 10 1.26 -40.82 15.19
CA PHE A 10 0.47 -40.24 14.12
C PHE A 10 1.01 -38.82 13.89
N LEU A 11 1.91 -38.63 12.93
CA LEU A 11 2.31 -37.29 12.48
C LEU A 11 1.25 -36.78 11.52
N LEU A 12 0.21 -36.21 12.12
CA LEU A 12 -0.64 -35.18 11.54
C LEU A 12 0.25 -34.04 11.04
N PHE A 13 0.55 -34.03 9.74
CA PHE A 13 0.77 -32.77 9.02
C PHE A 13 -0.52 -32.43 8.29
N VAL A 14 -1.43 -31.82 9.05
CA VAL A 14 -2.47 -30.95 8.51
C VAL A 14 -1.73 -29.73 7.98
N ILE A 15 -1.31 -29.78 6.72
CA ILE A 15 -0.93 -28.57 6.02
C ILE A 15 -2.23 -28.01 5.47
N SER A 16 -2.67 -26.96 6.15
CA SER A 16 -3.88 -26.20 5.89
C SER A 16 -4.01 -25.90 4.40
N ALA A 17 -5.19 -26.21 3.86
CA ALA A 17 -5.62 -25.65 2.59
C ALA A 17 -5.77 -24.13 2.78
N CYS A 18 -4.86 -23.33 2.22
CA CYS A 18 -5.19 -21.95 1.89
C CYS A 18 -6.12 -22.00 0.68
N LYS A 19 -7.42 -21.89 0.95
CA LYS A 19 -8.42 -21.58 -0.03
C LYS A 19 -8.65 -20.07 0.05
N ASP A 20 -7.89 -19.31 -0.73
CA ASP A 20 -8.24 -17.93 -1.03
C ASP A 20 -8.61 -17.87 -2.52
N GLU A 21 -9.91 -17.73 -2.74
CA GLU A 21 -10.51 -17.34 -4.00
C GLU A 21 -10.26 -15.83 -4.14
N ASP A 22 -9.29 -15.45 -4.98
CA ASP A 22 -9.26 -14.23 -5.81
C ASP A 22 -7.81 -13.98 -6.28
N CYS A 23 -7.38 -14.74 -7.29
CA CYS A 23 -6.23 -14.33 -8.10
C CYS A 23 -6.67 -13.23 -9.08
N GLY A 24 -7.13 -12.10 -8.55
CA GLY A 24 -7.13 -10.83 -9.27
C GLY A 24 -5.70 -10.30 -9.24
N CYS A 25 -5.12 -10.03 -10.41
CA CYS A 25 -3.79 -9.46 -10.64
C CYS A 25 -3.15 -8.87 -9.37
N ALA A 26 -2.34 -9.65 -8.65
CA ALA A 26 -1.76 -9.20 -7.39
C ALA A 26 -0.78 -8.07 -7.69
N GLY A 27 -1.24 -6.82 -7.50
CA GLY A 27 -0.36 -5.67 -7.42
C GLY A 27 0.74 -5.94 -6.40
N LEU A 28 1.89 -5.30 -6.58
CA LEU A 28 2.98 -5.40 -5.60
C LEU A 28 2.43 -5.13 -4.19
N PRO A 29 2.84 -5.92 -3.18
CA PRO A 29 2.37 -5.75 -1.81
C PRO A 29 2.63 -4.32 -1.35
N LEU A 30 1.67 -3.74 -0.62
CA LEU A 30 1.83 -2.40 -0.08
C LEU A 30 2.83 -2.41 1.08
N PRO A 31 3.62 -1.35 1.25
CA PRO A 31 4.48 -1.23 2.41
C PRO A 31 3.63 -1.04 3.66
N GLN A 32 4.13 -1.53 4.79
CA GLN A 32 3.41 -1.56 6.08
C GLN A 32 2.82 -0.20 6.47
N CYS A 33 3.53 0.91 6.23
CA CYS A 33 3.04 2.23 6.62
C CYS A 33 1.78 2.65 5.84
N ILE A 34 1.65 2.23 4.57
CA ILE A 34 0.47 2.50 3.75
C ILE A 34 -0.68 1.60 4.19
N GLU A 35 -0.41 0.33 4.52
CA GLU A 35 -1.42 -0.58 5.07
C GLU A 35 -1.98 -0.07 6.40
N GLU A 36 -1.11 0.41 7.30
CA GLU A 36 -1.50 1.02 8.58
C GLU A 36 -2.29 2.31 8.36
N MET A 37 -1.91 3.14 7.39
CA MET A 37 -2.64 4.35 7.03
C MET A 37 -4.05 4.03 6.53
N ILE A 38 -4.18 3.01 5.66
CA ILE A 38 -5.47 2.55 5.14
C ILE A 38 -6.37 2.04 6.29
N ALA A 39 -5.79 1.31 7.24
CA ALA A 39 -6.52 0.79 8.40
C ALA A 39 -6.95 1.90 9.38
N ASP A 40 -6.26 3.04 9.40
CA ASP A 40 -6.61 4.19 10.23
C ASP A 40 -7.70 5.06 9.58
N THR A 41 -8.95 4.82 9.99
CA THR A 41 -10.11 5.62 9.55
C THR A 41 -10.00 7.11 9.86
N SER A 42 -9.21 7.53 10.86
CA SER A 42 -9.01 8.95 11.13
C SER A 42 -8.22 9.64 10.03
N VAL A 43 -7.36 8.90 9.32
CA VAL A 43 -6.61 9.39 8.17
C VAL A 43 -7.41 9.25 6.88
N THR A 44 -7.92 8.04 6.59
CA THR A 44 -8.64 7.77 5.32
C THR A 44 -9.97 8.52 5.20
N ASN A 45 -10.53 9.03 6.29
CA ASN A 45 -11.69 9.91 6.22
C ASN A 45 -11.44 11.22 5.45
N HIS A 46 -10.17 11.63 5.34
CA HIS A 46 -9.74 12.81 4.62
C HIS A 46 -9.18 12.50 3.23
N LEU A 47 -9.10 11.23 2.83
CA LEU A 47 -8.57 10.80 1.54
C LEU A 47 -9.71 10.31 0.63
N GLN A 48 -9.53 10.52 -0.67
CA GLN A 48 -10.36 9.95 -1.73
C GLN A 48 -9.70 8.69 -2.29
N SER A 49 -8.38 8.73 -2.50
CA SER A 49 -7.60 7.59 -2.98
C SER A 49 -6.15 7.64 -2.49
N ILE A 50 -5.49 6.50 -2.55
CA ILE A 50 -4.03 6.38 -2.47
C ILE A 50 -3.59 5.78 -3.80
N GLN A 51 -2.64 6.45 -4.44
CA GLN A 51 -2.17 6.07 -5.77
C GLN A 51 -0.66 5.88 -5.73
N ARG A 52 -0.14 4.94 -6.50
CA ARG A 52 1.26 4.51 -6.51
C ARG A 52 1.92 4.84 -7.83
N THR A 53 3.16 5.30 -7.79
CA THR A 53 4.04 5.40 -8.96
C THR A 53 5.46 4.94 -8.60
N THR A 54 6.31 4.77 -9.60
CA THR A 54 7.74 4.44 -9.42
C THR A 54 8.59 5.58 -9.93
N VAL A 55 9.42 6.16 -9.05
CA VAL A 55 10.41 7.17 -9.43
C VAL A 55 11.79 6.59 -9.20
N GLY A 56 12.54 6.35 -10.29
CA GLY A 56 13.80 5.62 -10.23
C GLY A 56 13.60 4.18 -9.75
N ASN A 57 14.08 3.87 -8.55
CA ASN A 57 13.95 2.54 -7.92
C ASN A 57 13.09 2.57 -6.65
N GLU A 58 12.40 3.67 -6.37
CA GLU A 58 11.58 3.85 -5.15
C GLU A 58 10.09 3.92 -5.51
N GLN A 59 9.23 3.33 -4.66
CA GLN A 59 7.78 3.46 -4.78
C GLN A 59 7.32 4.70 -4.02
N HIS A 60 6.60 5.55 -4.72
CA HIS A 60 6.00 6.75 -4.15
C HIS A 60 4.47 6.64 -4.17
N PHE A 61 3.83 7.23 -3.17
CA PHE A 61 2.40 7.16 -2.93
C PHE A 61 1.83 8.54 -2.82
N TRP A 62 0.91 8.88 -3.71
CA TRP A 62 0.12 10.10 -3.63
C TRP A 62 -1.09 9.88 -2.74
N LEU A 63 -1.17 10.70 -1.69
CA LEU A 63 -2.29 10.78 -0.77
C LEU A 63 -3.31 11.79 -1.32
N ASN A 64 -4.17 11.31 -2.21
CA ASN A 64 -5.16 12.14 -2.88
C ASN A 64 -6.35 12.38 -1.95
N SER A 65 -6.58 13.67 -1.63
CA SER A 65 -7.73 14.12 -0.82
C SER A 65 -8.72 14.96 -1.63
N GLY A 66 -8.35 15.32 -2.87
CA GLY A 66 -9.02 16.35 -3.65
C GLY A 66 -8.72 17.77 -3.18
N ALA A 67 -7.85 17.96 -2.17
CA ALA A 67 -7.54 19.26 -1.61
C ALA A 67 -6.83 20.18 -2.61
N SER A 68 -6.07 19.61 -3.55
CA SER A 68 -5.44 20.35 -4.65
C SER A 68 -6.44 20.99 -5.61
N ALA A 69 -7.74 20.69 -5.53
CA ALA A 69 -8.76 21.41 -6.30
C ALA A 69 -9.29 22.67 -5.58
N VAL A 70 -8.98 22.85 -4.29
CA VAL A 70 -9.57 23.86 -3.39
C VAL A 70 -8.50 24.55 -2.50
N ASP A 71 -7.27 24.66 -3.01
CA ASP A 71 -6.13 25.37 -2.40
C ASP A 71 -5.39 24.62 -1.28
N GLY A 72 -5.72 23.36 -1.01
CA GLY A 72 -5.00 22.55 -0.02
C GLY A 72 -3.84 21.75 -0.63
N PRO A 73 -2.79 21.43 0.15
CA PRO A 73 -1.72 20.56 -0.30
C PRO A 73 -2.18 19.11 -0.41
N GLU A 74 -1.65 18.41 -1.39
CA GLU A 74 -1.67 16.95 -1.44
C GLU A 74 -0.26 16.42 -1.36
N PHE A 75 -0.05 15.35 -0.60
CA PHE A 75 1.29 14.88 -0.25
C PHE A 75 1.63 13.62 -1.02
N ILE A 76 2.92 13.51 -1.36
CA ILE A 76 3.52 12.33 -1.93
C ILE A 76 4.52 11.79 -0.92
N VAL A 77 4.41 10.52 -0.58
CA VAL A 77 5.24 9.84 0.43
C VAL A 77 5.98 8.64 -0.17
N ASN A 78 7.11 8.25 0.41
CA ASN A 78 7.82 7.02 0.02
C ASN A 78 7.26 5.78 0.77
N GLU A 79 7.93 4.63 0.60
CA GLU A 79 7.58 3.36 1.28
C GLU A 79 7.69 3.41 2.82
N GLN A 80 8.36 4.40 3.37
CA GLN A 80 8.47 4.64 4.82
C GLN A 80 7.46 5.71 5.29
N CYS A 81 6.61 6.19 4.39
CA CYS A 81 5.67 7.29 4.61
C CYS A 81 6.35 8.63 4.94
N ASP A 82 7.62 8.80 4.58
CA ASP A 82 8.28 10.10 4.59
C ASP A 82 7.77 10.94 3.44
N THR A 83 7.41 12.21 3.69
CA THR A 83 7.00 13.14 2.65
C THR A 83 8.17 13.47 1.73
N VAL A 84 8.05 13.10 0.45
CA VAL A 84 9.07 13.35 -0.58
C VAL A 84 8.67 14.49 -1.51
N CYS A 85 7.38 14.77 -1.66
CA CYS A 85 6.89 15.90 -2.44
C CYS A 85 5.46 16.29 -2.02
N TYR A 86 4.94 17.37 -2.61
CA TYR A 86 3.56 17.79 -2.47
C TYR A 86 3.08 18.54 -3.72
N TRP A 87 1.78 18.57 -3.95
CA TRP A 87 1.13 19.42 -4.95
C TRP A 87 0.33 20.53 -4.29
N LEU A 88 0.35 21.71 -4.91
CA LEU A 88 -0.44 22.88 -4.55
C LEU A 88 -1.10 23.42 -5.82
N CYS A 89 -2.36 23.84 -5.71
CA CYS A 89 -3.13 24.33 -6.86
C CYS A 89 -2.72 25.74 -7.33
N PHE A 90 -2.50 26.64 -6.37
CA PHE A 90 -2.40 28.08 -6.63
C PHE A 90 -0.98 28.66 -6.48
N CYS A 91 -0.02 27.82 -6.13
CA CYS A 91 1.38 28.21 -6.01
C CYS A 91 2.20 27.59 -7.14
N GLU A 92 3.36 28.18 -7.41
CA GLU A 92 4.38 27.51 -8.21
C GLU A 92 4.65 26.12 -7.60
N PRO A 93 4.54 25.03 -8.37
CA PRO A 93 4.82 23.69 -7.89
C PRO A 93 6.25 23.61 -7.32
N PRO A 94 6.49 22.81 -6.28
CA PRO A 94 7.85 22.56 -5.82
C PRO A 94 8.64 21.84 -6.93
N ALA A 95 9.96 22.01 -6.96
CA ALA A 95 10.82 21.39 -7.98
C ALA A 95 10.70 19.86 -8.03
N CYS A 96 10.35 19.21 -6.90
CA CYS A 96 10.11 17.76 -6.88
C CYS A 96 8.89 17.35 -7.72
N ALA A 97 7.94 18.25 -7.99
CA ALA A 97 6.74 17.94 -8.77
C ALA A 97 7.08 17.59 -10.23
N ASP A 98 8.23 18.05 -10.73
CA ASP A 98 8.71 17.75 -12.09
C ASP A 98 9.03 16.26 -12.29
N ASP A 99 9.22 15.51 -11.20
CA ASP A 99 9.48 14.06 -11.25
C ASP A 99 8.21 13.22 -11.41
N TYR A 100 7.02 13.84 -11.45
CA TYR A 100 5.74 13.16 -11.42
C TYR A 100 4.82 13.57 -12.58
N ASP A 101 4.31 12.56 -13.31
CA ASP A 101 3.14 12.71 -14.17
C ASP A 101 1.93 12.12 -13.46
N ILE A 102 0.85 12.89 -13.33
CA ILE A 102 -0.41 12.46 -12.70
C ILE A 102 -1.01 11.22 -13.39
N ASN A 103 -0.72 11.00 -14.67
CA ASN A 103 -1.21 9.87 -15.43
C ASN A 103 -0.42 8.57 -15.19
N ASP A 104 0.76 8.67 -14.56
CA ASP A 104 1.61 7.51 -14.26
C ASP A 104 1.25 6.86 -12.91
N PHE A 105 0.29 7.42 -12.18
CA PHE A 105 -0.17 6.87 -10.91
C PHE A 105 -1.23 5.78 -11.12
N GLU A 106 -1.02 4.65 -10.44
CA GLU A 106 -1.95 3.54 -10.34
C GLU A 106 -2.71 3.62 -9.00
N VAL A 107 -4.04 3.55 -9.03
CA VAL A 107 -4.84 3.51 -7.80
C VAL A 107 -4.62 2.19 -7.06
N VAL A 108 -4.18 2.27 -5.81
CA VAL A 108 -3.98 1.09 -4.94
C VAL A 108 -5.00 1.01 -3.80
N TRP A 109 -5.68 2.11 -3.51
CA TRP A 109 -6.80 2.17 -2.58
C TRP A 109 -7.72 3.34 -2.95
N GLU A 110 -9.04 3.15 -2.81
CA GLU A 110 -10.07 4.16 -3.05
C GLU A 110 -11.21 3.98 -2.03
N LYS A 111 -11.88 5.08 -1.67
CA LYS A 111 -12.96 5.12 -0.68
C LYS A 111 -14.34 4.75 -1.23
#